data_AF-A0A2V5MV40-F1
#
_entry.id   AF-A0A2V5MV40-F1
#
_cell.length_a   1.000
_cell.length_b   1.000
_cell.length_c   1.000
_cell.angle_alpha   90.00
_cell.angle_beta   90.00
_cell.angle_gamma   90.00
#
_symmetry.space_group_name_H-M   'P 1'
#
loop_
_entity.id
_entity.type
_entity.pdbx_description
1 polymer ?
#
loop_
_entity_poly.entity_id
_entity_poly.type
_entity_poly.pdbx_seq_one_letter_code
_entity_poly.pdbx_strand_id
1 'polypeptide(L)'
;MLLVNARVGQSSIHGLGLIAQQFIPKEISISRYEPDLDLALSQRELDALPEQARRAFRYYSFRHIHSGLYILSFDDDRFMNHSDNPNTNGRKALRDIAAGEELTYDYRKWDLDFVWKLASTPSSLAQSLEQKDPSVRLAVLRNLLKVGSEDKTLVPRIADSLRDTDRNIRYYAAKLLTRIGADAGMAVPSLGIALKDEDPEIRYYAAKCLSRIGTEASDAVTALIAALKDSDSRIRYYSAKALGKIGAEAIEAIEPLRTALKDSDPKVGDASTHALNRIDKARRST
;
A
#
# COMPACT_ATOMS: atom_id res chain seq x y z
N MET A 1 -3.12 21.58 -24.51
CA MET A 1 -2.37 22.71 -25.11
C MET A 1 -1.70 23.59 -24.05
N LEU A 2 -0.39 23.49 -23.94
CA LEU A 2 0.48 24.38 -23.15
C LEU A 2 0.51 25.80 -23.72
N LEU A 3 0.40 26.80 -22.83
CA LEU A 3 0.28 28.23 -23.18
C LEU A 3 1.49 29.05 -22.76
N VAL A 4 2.40 28.47 -21.99
CA VAL A 4 3.59 29.13 -21.46
C VAL A 4 4.84 28.52 -22.07
N ASN A 5 5.89 29.34 -22.19
CA ASN A 5 7.17 28.84 -22.68
C ASN A 5 7.84 27.97 -21.60
N ALA A 6 7.94 26.67 -21.87
CA ALA A 6 8.59 25.70 -21.02
C ALA A 6 9.30 24.64 -21.88
N ARG A 7 10.23 23.91 -21.26
CA ARG A 7 10.95 22.81 -21.91
C ARG A 7 10.88 21.56 -21.07
N VAL A 8 10.89 20.41 -21.72
CA VAL A 8 11.13 19.13 -21.03
C VAL A 8 12.61 19.07 -20.62
N GLY A 9 12.86 18.72 -19.36
CA GLY A 9 14.20 18.60 -18.80
C GLY A 9 14.26 17.56 -17.68
N GLN A 10 15.44 17.39 -17.09
CA GLN A 10 15.59 16.54 -15.91
C GLN A 10 14.80 17.15 -14.74
N SER A 11 13.93 16.34 -14.14
CA SER A 11 13.13 16.72 -12.97
C SER A 11 13.95 16.61 -11.69
N SER A 12 13.65 17.51 -10.75
CA SER A 12 14.13 17.44 -9.37
C SER A 12 13.30 16.48 -8.50
N ILE A 13 12.11 16.11 -8.97
CA ILE A 13 11.17 15.20 -8.30
C ILE A 13 11.44 13.78 -8.80
N HIS A 14 11.25 13.55 -10.11
CA HIS A 14 11.47 12.24 -10.72
C HIS A 14 11.50 12.29 -12.26
N GLY A 15 12.50 11.65 -12.87
CA GLY A 15 12.56 11.47 -14.33
C GLY A 15 12.63 12.77 -15.12
N LEU A 16 11.64 12.98 -16.00
CA LEU A 16 11.50 14.19 -16.81
C LEU A 16 10.47 15.12 -16.17
N GLY A 17 10.70 16.43 -16.29
CA GLY A 17 9.82 17.48 -15.77
C GLY A 17 9.68 18.62 -16.77
N LEU A 18 8.62 19.41 -16.62
CA LEU A 18 8.37 20.59 -17.44
C LEU A 18 8.94 21.84 -16.76
N ILE A 19 9.99 22.42 -17.33
CA ILE A 19 10.75 23.53 -16.73
C ILE A 19 10.35 24.85 -17.39
N ALA A 20 9.89 25.81 -16.59
CA ALA A 20 9.55 27.15 -17.07
C ALA A 20 10.78 27.83 -17.69
N GLN A 21 10.65 28.37 -18.91
CA GLN A 21 11.72 29.14 -19.55
C GLN A 21 11.57 30.66 -19.34
N GLN A 22 10.50 31.07 -18.68
CA GLN A 22 10.16 32.46 -18.43
C GLN A 22 9.54 32.61 -17.03
N PHE A 23 9.51 33.85 -16.54
CA PHE A 23 8.69 34.18 -15.37
C PHE A 23 7.21 34.04 -15.71
N ILE A 24 6.44 33.41 -14.83
CA ILE A 24 5.00 33.23 -14.99
C ILE A 24 4.31 33.85 -13.77
N PRO A 25 3.57 34.96 -13.94
CA PRO A 25 2.79 35.55 -12.87
C PRO A 25 1.69 34.62 -12.37
N LYS A 26 1.31 34.78 -11.10
CA LYS A 26 0.13 34.13 -10.52
C LYS A 26 -1.13 34.34 -11.38
N GLU A 27 -2.02 33.35 -11.41
CA GLU A 27 -3.29 33.31 -12.16
C GLU A 27 -3.16 33.25 -13.70
N ILE A 28 -1.95 33.35 -14.26
CA ILE A 28 -1.74 33.17 -15.69
C ILE A 28 -2.07 31.73 -16.08
N SER A 29 -2.69 31.60 -17.25
CA SER A 29 -3.06 30.29 -17.82
C SER A 29 -1.80 29.56 -18.29
N ILE A 30 -1.60 28.36 -17.75
CA ILE A 30 -0.50 27.45 -18.05
C ILE A 30 -0.87 26.52 -19.19
N SER A 31 -2.06 25.94 -19.15
CA SER A 31 -2.53 24.99 -20.16
C SER A 31 -4.05 25.13 -20.35
N ARG A 32 -4.52 24.62 -21.47
CA ARG A 32 -5.94 24.42 -21.74
C ARG A 32 -6.15 23.12 -22.50
N TYR A 33 -7.31 22.50 -22.29
CA TYR A 33 -7.78 21.40 -23.14
C TYR A 33 -8.03 21.92 -24.56
N GLU A 34 -7.50 21.21 -25.54
CA GLU A 34 -7.64 21.55 -26.96
C GLU A 34 -8.15 20.30 -27.70
N PRO A 35 -9.43 20.23 -28.08
CA PRO A 35 -10.05 19.01 -28.60
C PRO A 35 -9.43 18.49 -29.90
N ASP A 36 -8.77 19.35 -30.67
CA ASP A 36 -8.10 18.98 -31.91
C ASP A 36 -6.70 18.35 -31.67
N LEU A 37 -6.18 18.48 -30.46
CA LEU A 37 -4.87 17.98 -30.05
C LEU A 37 -4.98 16.85 -29.02
N ASP A 38 -5.89 16.98 -28.05
CA ASP A 38 -6.06 16.06 -26.94
C ASP A 38 -7.08 14.97 -27.29
N LEU A 39 -6.72 13.70 -27.09
CA LEU A 39 -7.65 12.60 -27.33
C LEU A 39 -8.42 12.27 -26.04
N ALA A 40 -9.74 12.40 -26.09
CA ALA A 40 -10.64 12.05 -25.00
C ALA A 40 -11.48 10.82 -25.34
N LEU A 41 -11.36 9.76 -24.55
CA LEU A 41 -12.18 8.54 -24.69
C LEU A 41 -13.07 8.32 -23.47
N SER A 42 -14.31 7.93 -23.71
CA SER A 42 -15.16 7.34 -22.68
C SER A 42 -14.67 5.95 -22.28
N GLN A 43 -15.13 5.44 -21.14
CA GLN A 43 -14.84 4.07 -20.70
C GLN A 43 -15.23 3.04 -21.79
N ARG A 44 -16.38 3.24 -22.45
CA ARG A 44 -16.88 2.33 -23.49
C ARG A 44 -15.96 2.32 -24.72
N GLU A 45 -15.49 3.47 -25.15
CA GLU A 45 -14.57 3.58 -26.30
C GLU A 45 -13.20 3.00 -25.95
N LEU A 46 -12.71 3.25 -24.73
CA LEU A 46 -11.48 2.64 -24.23
C LEU A 46 -11.57 1.11 -24.20
N ASP A 47 -12.70 0.55 -23.79
CA ASP A 47 -12.92 -0.90 -23.74
C ASP A 47 -13.08 -1.55 -25.11
N ALA A 48 -13.42 -0.78 -26.14
CA ALA A 48 -13.46 -1.24 -27.53
C ALA A 48 -12.06 -1.33 -28.19
N LEU A 49 -11.02 -0.75 -27.57
CA LEU A 49 -9.66 -0.84 -28.08
C LEU A 49 -9.07 -2.25 -27.92
N PRO A 50 -8.18 -2.68 -28.83
CA PRO A 50 -7.36 -3.87 -28.62
C PRO A 50 -6.63 -3.82 -27.28
N GLU A 51 -6.42 -4.97 -26.63
CA GLU A 51 -5.92 -5.03 -25.25
C GLU A 51 -4.63 -4.22 -25.05
N GLN A 52 -3.67 -4.34 -25.96
CA GLN A 52 -2.40 -3.61 -25.88
C GLN A 52 -2.61 -2.09 -25.98
N ALA A 53 -3.43 -1.63 -26.92
CA ALA A 53 -3.77 -0.22 -27.07
C ALA A 53 -4.52 0.32 -25.85
N ARG A 54 -5.49 -0.44 -25.33
CA ARG A 54 -6.21 -0.11 -24.10
C ARG A 54 -5.29 0.04 -22.90
N ARG A 55 -4.33 -0.89 -22.73
CA ARG A 55 -3.35 -0.84 -21.63
C ARG A 55 -2.43 0.38 -21.76
N ALA A 56 -1.91 0.63 -22.95
CA ALA A 56 -1.08 1.80 -23.21
C ALA A 56 -1.86 3.10 -22.98
N PHE A 57 -3.07 3.20 -23.53
CA PHE A 57 -3.91 4.38 -23.37
C PHE A 57 -4.21 4.65 -21.89
N ARG A 58 -4.63 3.64 -21.12
CA ARG A 58 -4.87 3.80 -19.68
C ARG A 58 -3.62 4.23 -18.91
N TYR A 59 -2.44 3.78 -19.33
CA TYR A 59 -1.18 4.16 -18.69
C TYR A 59 -0.83 5.63 -18.97
N TYR A 60 -0.93 6.09 -20.22
CA TYR A 60 -0.50 7.43 -20.63
C TYR A 60 -1.57 8.52 -20.51
N SER A 61 -2.87 8.16 -20.48
CA SER A 61 -3.98 9.11 -20.33
C SER A 61 -4.39 9.26 -18.87
N PHE A 62 -4.83 10.45 -18.42
CA PHE A 62 -5.43 10.63 -17.10
C PHE A 62 -6.95 10.54 -17.17
N ARG A 63 -7.57 10.01 -16.10
CA ARG A 63 -9.02 9.89 -16.03
C ARG A 63 -9.60 11.09 -15.30
N HIS A 64 -10.16 12.03 -16.05
CA HIS A 64 -10.61 13.31 -15.54
C HIS A 64 -11.71 13.18 -14.47
N ILE A 65 -11.51 13.81 -13.31
CA ILE A 65 -12.38 13.62 -12.12
C ILE A 65 -13.84 13.99 -12.31
N HIS A 66 -14.14 15.01 -13.13
CA HIS A 66 -15.52 15.48 -13.31
C HIS A 66 -16.24 14.82 -14.48
N SER A 67 -15.55 14.58 -15.59
CA SER A 67 -16.16 14.00 -16.79
C SER A 67 -16.04 12.48 -16.85
N GLY A 68 -15.12 11.88 -16.09
CA GLY A 68 -14.78 10.46 -16.13
C GLY A 68 -14.09 10.02 -17.42
N LEU A 69 -13.83 10.94 -18.36
CA LEU A 69 -13.15 10.69 -19.62
C LEU A 69 -11.66 10.44 -19.41
N TYR A 70 -11.10 9.55 -20.22
CA TYR A 70 -9.67 9.34 -20.32
C TYR A 70 -9.08 10.33 -21.33
N ILE A 71 -8.23 11.24 -20.86
CA ILE A 71 -7.62 12.30 -21.66
C ILE A 71 -6.14 11.98 -21.85
N LEU A 72 -5.75 11.75 -23.10
CA LEU A 72 -4.37 11.63 -23.51
C LEU A 72 -3.93 12.97 -24.11
N SER A 73 -3.06 13.68 -23.40
CA SER A 73 -2.41 14.89 -23.90
C SER A 73 -1.26 14.53 -24.84
N PHE A 74 -1.17 15.26 -25.95
CA PHE A 74 -0.13 15.12 -26.97
C PHE A 74 0.91 16.24 -26.93
N ASP A 75 0.80 17.20 -26.01
CA ASP A 75 1.82 18.22 -25.80
C ASP A 75 2.71 17.93 -24.57
N ASP A 76 3.52 18.92 -24.20
CA ASP A 76 4.48 18.80 -23.10
C ASP A 76 3.85 18.96 -21.70
N ASP A 77 2.57 19.31 -21.59
CA ASP A 77 1.87 19.47 -20.30
C ASP A 77 1.82 18.14 -19.51
N ARG A 78 1.88 17.00 -20.22
CA ARG A 78 1.98 15.65 -19.66
C ARG A 78 3.25 15.41 -18.84
N PHE A 79 4.26 16.27 -18.96
CA PHE A 79 5.51 16.20 -18.20
C PHE A 79 5.49 17.06 -16.93
N MET A 80 4.38 17.72 -16.58
CA MET A 80 4.26 18.37 -15.27
C MET A 80 4.15 17.30 -14.19
N ASN A 81 5.08 17.30 -13.24
CA ASN A 81 5.12 16.30 -12.17
C ASN A 81 4.14 16.58 -11.02
N HIS A 82 3.85 15.53 -10.25
CA HIS A 82 3.06 15.63 -9.04
C HIS A 82 3.82 16.39 -7.94
N SER A 83 3.13 17.29 -7.24
CA SER A 83 3.63 17.88 -5.99
C SER A 83 2.51 18.04 -4.96
N ASP A 84 2.84 17.82 -3.68
CA ASP A 84 1.98 18.13 -2.53
C ASP A 84 1.84 19.64 -2.30
N ASN A 85 2.79 20.43 -2.77
CA ASN A 85 2.77 21.89 -2.73
C ASN A 85 3.00 22.45 -4.14
N PRO A 86 2.02 22.26 -5.05
CA PRO A 86 2.22 22.56 -6.45
C PRO A 86 2.23 24.07 -6.70
N ASN A 87 2.93 24.49 -7.74
CA ASN A 87 2.92 25.89 -8.21
C ASN A 87 1.85 26.15 -9.29
N THR A 88 1.20 25.11 -9.81
CA THR A 88 0.05 25.22 -10.71
C THR A 88 -1.11 24.33 -10.25
N ASN A 89 -2.32 24.64 -10.72
CA ASN A 89 -3.45 23.71 -10.62
C ASN A 89 -3.62 22.87 -11.90
N GLY A 90 -2.59 22.75 -12.73
CA GLY A 90 -2.66 22.12 -14.05
C GLY A 90 -3.18 23.03 -15.15
N ARG A 91 -3.95 24.10 -14.84
CA ARG A 91 -4.47 25.08 -15.82
C ARG A 91 -3.95 26.49 -15.62
N LYS A 92 -3.69 26.90 -14.38
CA LYS A 92 -3.22 28.23 -13.99
C LYS A 92 -2.12 28.16 -12.95
N ALA A 93 -1.29 29.19 -12.92
CA ALA A 93 -0.30 29.40 -11.87
C ALA A 93 -0.98 29.75 -10.53
N LEU A 94 -0.62 29.06 -9.45
CA LEU A 94 -1.12 29.29 -8.09
C LEU A 94 -0.36 30.37 -7.33
N ARG A 95 0.87 30.65 -7.77
CA ARG A 95 1.78 31.70 -7.30
C ARG A 95 2.64 32.16 -8.47
N ASP A 96 3.45 33.19 -8.24
CA ASP A 96 4.51 33.56 -9.18
C ASP A 96 5.53 32.42 -9.30
N ILE A 97 5.95 32.13 -10.52
CA ILE A 97 6.88 31.05 -10.88
C ILE A 97 8.07 31.66 -11.61
N ALA A 98 9.28 31.45 -11.10
CA ALA A 98 10.50 31.93 -11.72
C ALA A 98 10.89 31.09 -12.94
N ALA A 99 11.63 31.70 -13.87
CA ALA A 99 12.29 30.95 -14.94
C ALA A 99 13.26 29.93 -14.33
N GLY A 100 13.24 28.70 -14.84
CA GLY A 100 14.00 27.56 -14.33
C GLY A 100 13.28 26.71 -13.29
N GLU A 101 12.14 27.16 -12.75
CA GLU A 101 11.32 26.32 -11.87
C GLU A 101 10.57 25.23 -12.64
N GLU A 102 10.43 24.06 -12.01
CA GLU A 102 9.62 22.97 -12.52
C GLU A 102 8.13 23.25 -12.28
N LEU A 103 7.33 23.17 -13.35
CA LEU A 103 5.88 23.27 -13.30
C LEU A 103 5.31 21.96 -12.74
N THR A 104 4.54 22.08 -11.67
CA THR A 104 3.98 20.95 -10.93
C THR A 104 2.50 21.15 -10.67
N TYR A 105 1.76 20.05 -10.55
CA TYR A 105 0.36 20.08 -10.13
C TYR A 105 0.01 18.91 -9.22
N ASP A 106 -1.14 19.01 -8.55
CA ASP A 106 -1.64 17.92 -7.73
C ASP A 106 -2.48 16.96 -8.58
N TYR A 107 -1.91 15.80 -8.93
CA TYR A 107 -2.58 14.76 -9.71
C TYR A 107 -3.88 14.28 -9.06
N ARG A 108 -3.97 14.31 -7.72
CA ARG A 108 -5.19 13.90 -6.96
C ARG A 108 -6.41 14.74 -7.34
N LYS A 109 -6.20 15.96 -7.84
CA LYS A 109 -7.28 16.86 -8.23
C LYS A 109 -7.79 16.64 -9.65
N TRP A 110 -7.09 15.84 -10.45
CA TRP A 110 -7.39 15.70 -11.88
C TRP A 110 -7.60 14.25 -12.32
N ASP A 111 -6.84 13.31 -11.75
CA ASP A 111 -6.80 11.93 -12.22
C ASP A 111 -7.42 10.97 -11.20
N LEU A 112 -8.58 10.41 -11.52
CA LEU A 112 -9.21 9.33 -10.74
C LEU A 112 -8.33 8.09 -10.66
N ASP A 113 -7.50 7.87 -11.67
CA ASP A 113 -6.60 6.72 -11.74
C ASP A 113 -5.19 7.07 -11.20
N PHE A 114 -5.01 8.25 -10.59
CA PHE A 114 -3.72 8.71 -10.00
C PHE A 114 -3.05 7.63 -9.16
N VAL A 115 -3.81 7.06 -8.22
CA VAL A 115 -3.29 6.04 -7.30
C VAL A 115 -2.90 4.79 -8.08
N TRP A 116 -3.72 4.38 -9.07
CA TRP A 116 -3.40 3.22 -9.90
C TRP A 116 -2.08 3.42 -10.66
N LYS A 117 -1.83 4.62 -11.17
CA LYS A 117 -0.60 4.94 -11.92
C LYS A 117 0.63 5.05 -11.02
N LEU A 118 0.54 5.73 -9.88
CA LEU A 118 1.65 5.76 -8.91
C LEU A 118 1.99 4.36 -8.41
N ALA A 119 1.00 3.49 -8.31
CA ALA A 119 1.15 2.12 -7.86
C ALA A 119 1.69 1.14 -8.92
N SER A 120 2.14 1.63 -10.10
CA SER A 120 2.48 0.77 -11.24
C SER A 120 3.98 0.49 -11.44
N THR A 121 4.89 1.06 -10.63
CA THR A 121 6.30 0.61 -10.55
C THR A 121 6.75 0.31 -9.09
N PRO A 122 7.65 -0.67 -8.86
CA PRO A 122 8.04 -1.07 -7.50
C PRO A 122 8.71 0.04 -6.67
N SER A 123 9.56 0.86 -7.28
CA SER A 123 10.25 1.96 -6.61
C SER A 123 9.31 3.11 -6.21
N SER A 124 8.30 3.41 -7.04
CA SER A 124 7.28 4.41 -6.69
C SER A 124 6.28 3.90 -5.66
N LEU A 125 6.02 2.60 -5.60
CA LEU A 125 5.12 1.97 -4.63
C LEU A 125 5.62 2.13 -3.19
N ALA A 126 6.91 1.87 -2.94
CA ALA A 126 7.50 2.05 -1.63
C ALA A 126 7.40 3.52 -1.16
N GLN A 127 7.74 4.47 -2.03
CA GLN A 127 7.62 5.91 -1.75
C GLN A 127 6.16 6.36 -1.56
N SER A 128 5.21 5.72 -2.25
CA SER A 128 3.79 6.04 -2.14
C SER A 128 3.20 5.61 -0.80
N LEU A 129 3.76 4.57 -0.17
CA LEU A 129 3.42 4.17 1.21
C LEU A 129 3.95 5.14 2.28
N GLU A 130 4.89 6.02 1.94
CA GLU A 130 5.48 7.01 2.86
C GLU A 130 4.84 8.41 2.72
N GLN A 131 3.86 8.57 1.82
CA GLN A 131 3.24 9.88 1.57
C GLN A 131 2.50 10.38 2.79
N LYS A 132 2.51 11.72 3.01
CA LYS A 132 1.83 12.35 4.15
C LYS A 132 0.31 12.15 4.10
N ASP A 133 -0.27 12.15 2.90
CA ASP A 133 -1.70 11.97 2.68
C ASP A 133 -2.11 10.49 2.91
N PRO A 134 -2.95 10.19 3.94
CA PRO A 134 -3.41 8.84 4.22
C PRO A 134 -4.22 8.25 3.06
N SER A 135 -4.87 9.07 2.25
CA SER A 135 -5.66 8.62 1.10
C SER A 135 -4.78 7.92 0.07
N VAL A 136 -3.56 8.41 -0.12
CA VAL A 136 -2.58 7.83 -1.06
C VAL A 136 -2.08 6.49 -0.52
N ARG A 137 -1.60 6.46 0.73
CA ARG A 137 -1.11 5.23 1.39
C ARG A 137 -2.17 4.12 1.39
N LEU A 138 -3.40 4.47 1.77
CA LEU A 138 -4.54 3.56 1.80
C LEU A 138 -4.87 2.99 0.42
N ALA A 139 -4.87 3.84 -0.60
CA ALA A 139 -5.24 3.43 -1.94
C ALA A 139 -4.13 2.55 -2.57
N VAL A 140 -2.86 2.78 -2.24
CA VAL A 140 -1.74 1.88 -2.58
C VAL A 140 -1.94 0.49 -1.97
N LEU A 141 -2.19 0.39 -0.66
CA LEU A 141 -2.40 -0.89 0.02
C LEU A 141 -3.61 -1.66 -0.53
N ARG A 142 -4.72 -0.96 -0.81
CA ARG A 142 -5.91 -1.53 -1.46
C ARG A 142 -5.58 -2.10 -2.84
N ASN A 143 -4.83 -1.35 -3.63
CA ASN A 143 -4.44 -1.78 -4.97
C ASN A 143 -3.51 -2.98 -4.94
N LEU A 144 -2.45 -2.95 -4.12
CA LEU A 144 -1.53 -4.07 -3.92
C LEU A 144 -2.29 -5.35 -3.56
N LEU A 145 -3.28 -5.25 -2.67
CA LEU A 145 -4.13 -6.38 -2.29
C LEU A 145 -5.05 -6.85 -3.43
N LYS A 146 -5.62 -5.93 -4.21
CA LYS A 146 -6.53 -6.22 -5.34
C LYS A 146 -5.80 -6.90 -6.49
N VAL A 147 -4.62 -6.38 -6.87
CA VAL A 147 -3.79 -6.99 -7.93
C VAL A 147 -3.10 -8.26 -7.42
N GLY A 148 -3.04 -8.45 -6.11
CA GLY A 148 -2.46 -9.64 -5.49
C GLY A 148 -0.94 -9.64 -5.56
N SER A 149 -0.30 -8.47 -5.43
CA SER A 149 1.15 -8.38 -5.40
C SER A 149 1.72 -9.15 -4.22
N GLU A 150 2.73 -9.97 -4.50
CA GLU A 150 3.54 -10.69 -3.51
C GLU A 150 4.98 -10.16 -3.50
N ASP A 151 5.16 -8.91 -3.91
CA ASP A 151 6.47 -8.26 -3.95
C ASP A 151 7.03 -8.10 -2.52
N LYS A 152 7.96 -9.01 -2.19
CA LYS A 152 8.60 -9.11 -0.88
C LYS A 152 9.42 -7.86 -0.55
N THR A 153 9.87 -7.11 -1.55
CA THR A 153 10.66 -5.88 -1.34
C THR A 153 9.85 -4.79 -0.63
N LEU A 154 8.52 -4.86 -0.68
CA LEU A 154 7.63 -3.91 -0.02
C LEU A 154 7.32 -4.28 1.45
N VAL A 155 7.69 -5.47 1.91
CA VAL A 155 7.36 -5.95 3.27
C VAL A 155 7.74 -4.96 4.37
N PRO A 156 8.95 -4.35 4.38
CA PRO A 156 9.30 -3.35 5.40
C PRO A 156 8.34 -2.16 5.43
N ARG A 157 7.95 -1.62 4.27
CA ARG A 157 7.05 -0.46 4.16
C ARG A 157 5.61 -0.79 4.52
N ILE A 158 5.16 -1.99 4.16
CA ILE A 158 3.85 -2.48 4.57
C ILE A 158 3.85 -2.72 6.09
N ALA A 159 4.95 -3.21 6.67
CA ALA A 159 5.09 -3.40 8.11
C ALA A 159 5.07 -2.07 8.89
N ASP A 160 5.64 -1.01 8.34
CA ASP A 160 5.56 0.34 8.93
C ASP A 160 4.11 0.86 8.96
N SER A 161 3.32 0.54 7.93
CA SER A 161 1.90 0.91 7.82
C SER A 161 1.01 0.25 8.90
N LEU A 162 1.49 -0.77 9.62
CA LEU A 162 0.77 -1.33 10.78
C LEU A 162 0.70 -0.38 11.98
N ARG A 163 1.51 0.69 12.00
CA ARG A 163 1.53 1.69 13.07
C ARG A 163 0.82 2.99 12.68
N ASP A 164 0.13 3.00 11.54
CA ASP A 164 -0.55 4.19 11.04
C ASP A 164 -1.70 4.63 11.96
N THR A 165 -1.93 5.94 12.05
CA THR A 165 -3.05 6.49 12.83
C THR A 165 -4.40 6.13 12.19
N ASP A 166 -4.45 5.95 10.86
CA ASP A 166 -5.65 5.51 10.16
C ASP A 166 -5.85 3.99 10.29
N ARG A 167 -6.95 3.61 10.95
CA ARG A 167 -7.36 2.22 11.16
C ARG A 167 -7.49 1.43 9.85
N ASN A 168 -7.92 2.04 8.75
CA ASN A 168 -8.01 1.35 7.46
C ASN A 168 -6.63 1.03 6.90
N ILE A 169 -5.66 1.94 7.02
CA ILE A 169 -4.28 1.68 6.59
C ILE A 169 -3.73 0.48 7.35
N ARG A 170 -3.85 0.46 8.69
CA ARG A 170 -3.44 -0.68 9.52
C ARG A 170 -4.12 -1.98 9.10
N TYR A 171 -5.44 -1.95 8.85
CA TYR A 171 -6.22 -3.10 8.38
C TYR A 171 -5.72 -3.66 7.05
N TYR A 172 -5.53 -2.81 6.03
CA TYR A 172 -5.08 -3.27 4.72
C TYR A 172 -3.62 -3.74 4.75
N ALA A 173 -2.77 -3.11 5.56
CA ALA A 173 -1.39 -3.57 5.79
C ALA A 173 -1.36 -4.98 6.40
N ALA A 174 -2.10 -5.22 7.48
CA ALA A 174 -2.17 -6.53 8.13
C ALA A 174 -2.71 -7.63 7.19
N LYS A 175 -3.75 -7.29 6.41
CA LYS A 175 -4.34 -8.20 5.43
C LYS A 175 -3.40 -8.52 4.27
N LEU A 176 -2.64 -7.52 3.80
CA LEU A 176 -1.66 -7.69 2.73
C LEU A 176 -0.47 -8.54 3.17
N LEU A 177 0.09 -8.29 4.36
CA LEU A 177 1.15 -9.14 4.94
C LEU A 177 0.66 -10.58 5.12
N THR A 178 -0.59 -10.77 5.56
CA THR A 178 -1.19 -12.11 5.64
C THR A 178 -1.28 -12.79 4.28
N ARG A 179 -1.49 -12.03 3.19
CA ARG A 179 -1.51 -12.57 1.83
C ARG A 179 -0.12 -13.02 1.39
N ILE A 180 0.90 -12.17 1.60
CA ILE A 180 2.33 -12.47 1.36
C ILE A 180 2.74 -13.74 2.11
N GLY A 181 2.31 -13.90 3.37
CA GLY A 181 2.43 -15.16 4.09
C GLY A 181 3.84 -15.43 4.62
N ALA A 182 4.47 -16.53 4.19
CA ALA A 182 5.74 -17.00 4.76
C ALA A 182 6.86 -15.95 4.60
N ASP A 183 6.83 -15.21 3.50
CA ASP A 183 7.83 -14.21 3.16
C ASP A 183 7.68 -12.88 3.90
N ALA A 184 6.71 -12.77 4.81
CA ALA A 184 6.49 -11.57 5.62
C ALA A 184 7.37 -11.54 6.90
N GLY A 185 8.43 -12.34 6.99
CA GLY A 185 9.29 -12.48 8.17
C GLY A 185 9.82 -11.14 8.73
N MET A 186 10.21 -10.21 7.85
CA MET A 186 10.66 -8.87 8.28
C MET A 186 9.58 -8.05 9.03
N ALA A 187 8.30 -8.42 8.90
CA ALA A 187 7.20 -7.74 9.57
C ALA A 187 6.92 -8.28 10.99
N VAL A 188 7.59 -9.35 11.44
CA VAL A 188 7.32 -10.02 12.73
C VAL A 188 7.28 -9.04 13.92
N PRO A 189 8.22 -8.09 14.10
CA PRO A 189 8.15 -7.13 15.20
C PRO A 189 6.90 -6.24 15.14
N SER A 190 6.55 -5.75 13.96
CA SER A 190 5.35 -4.92 13.77
C SER A 190 4.06 -5.71 13.96
N LEU A 191 4.03 -6.97 13.51
CA LEU A 191 2.90 -7.89 13.72
C LEU A 191 2.72 -8.24 15.20
N GLY A 192 3.80 -8.41 15.96
CA GLY A 192 3.76 -8.62 17.40
C GLY A 192 3.14 -7.45 18.17
N ILE A 193 3.36 -6.21 17.70
CA ILE A 193 2.67 -5.02 18.23
C ILE A 193 1.20 -5.00 17.81
N ALA A 194 0.91 -5.31 16.54
CA ALA A 194 -0.46 -5.33 15.99
C ALA A 194 -1.38 -6.39 16.64
N LEU A 195 -0.83 -7.41 17.32
CA LEU A 195 -1.60 -8.31 18.20
C LEU A 195 -2.27 -7.60 19.38
N LYS A 196 -1.93 -6.35 19.67
CA LYS A 196 -2.53 -5.53 20.73
C LYS A 196 -3.35 -4.36 20.16
N ASP A 197 -3.63 -4.34 18.86
CA ASP A 197 -4.44 -3.31 18.22
C ASP A 197 -5.85 -3.26 18.83
N GLU A 198 -6.43 -2.06 18.90
CA GLU A 198 -7.80 -1.87 19.38
C GLU A 198 -8.82 -2.62 18.51
N ASP A 199 -8.56 -2.75 17.20
CA ASP A 199 -9.45 -3.38 16.24
C ASP A 199 -9.24 -4.91 16.19
N PRO A 200 -10.29 -5.72 16.48
CA PRO A 200 -10.18 -7.18 16.45
C PRO A 200 -9.81 -7.77 15.09
N GLU A 201 -10.17 -7.13 13.97
CA GLU A 201 -9.81 -7.61 12.64
C GLU A 201 -8.31 -7.43 12.37
N ILE A 202 -7.70 -6.35 12.88
CA ILE A 202 -6.25 -6.12 12.76
C ILE A 202 -5.51 -7.17 13.58
N ARG A 203 -5.92 -7.41 14.83
CA ARG A 203 -5.35 -8.46 15.68
C ARG A 203 -5.50 -9.85 15.05
N TYR A 204 -6.67 -10.14 14.46
CA TYR A 204 -6.92 -11.38 13.72
C TYR A 204 -5.93 -11.58 12.57
N TYR A 205 -5.74 -10.57 11.71
CA TYR A 205 -4.79 -10.67 10.61
C TYR A 205 -3.35 -10.77 11.11
N ALA A 206 -2.99 -10.08 12.19
CA ALA A 206 -1.66 -10.19 12.80
C ALA A 206 -1.37 -11.64 13.26
N ALA A 207 -2.26 -12.24 14.06
CA ALA A 207 -2.14 -13.62 14.53
C ALA A 207 -2.09 -14.61 13.36
N LYS A 208 -2.97 -14.42 12.36
CA LYS A 208 -3.01 -15.26 11.16
C LYS A 208 -1.73 -15.17 10.36
N CYS A 209 -1.18 -13.97 10.17
CA CYS A 209 0.07 -13.73 9.45
C CYS A 209 1.25 -14.40 10.16
N LEU A 210 1.40 -14.20 11.47
CA LEU A 210 2.43 -14.87 12.27
C LEU A 210 2.34 -16.40 12.17
N SER A 211 1.12 -16.95 12.14
CA SER A 211 0.92 -18.38 11.89
C SER A 211 1.29 -18.83 10.48
N ARG A 212 1.34 -17.94 9.49
CA ARG A 212 1.78 -18.26 8.11
C ARG A 212 3.30 -18.16 7.97
N ILE A 213 3.93 -17.21 8.65
CA ILE A 213 5.39 -17.03 8.72
C ILE A 213 6.06 -18.29 9.28
N GLY A 214 5.57 -18.82 10.41
CA GLY A 214 6.07 -20.09 10.96
C GLY A 214 7.29 -19.89 11.86
N THR A 215 8.40 -20.60 11.59
CA THR A 215 9.58 -20.62 12.47
C THR A 215 10.22 -19.25 12.65
N GLU A 216 10.24 -18.42 11.60
CA GLU A 216 10.79 -17.05 11.65
C GLU A 216 9.97 -16.09 12.53
N ALA A 217 8.80 -16.51 13.05
CA ALA A 217 7.97 -15.69 13.92
C ALA A 217 8.34 -15.77 15.42
N SER A 218 9.51 -16.32 15.77
CA SER A 218 9.89 -16.59 17.16
C SER A 218 10.00 -15.33 18.04
N ASP A 219 10.40 -14.19 17.48
CA ASP A 219 10.39 -12.90 18.19
C ASP A 219 8.99 -12.47 18.66
N ALA A 220 7.92 -13.07 18.13
CA ALA A 220 6.54 -12.79 18.53
C ALA A 220 6.00 -13.74 19.62
N VAL A 221 6.78 -14.70 20.15
CA VAL A 221 6.30 -15.70 21.13
C VAL A 221 5.61 -15.05 22.32
N THR A 222 6.20 -14.04 22.96
CA THR A 222 5.60 -13.36 24.12
C THR A 222 4.28 -12.68 23.77
N ALA A 223 4.19 -12.04 22.60
CA ALA A 223 2.97 -11.40 22.14
C ALA A 223 1.87 -12.43 21.81
N LEU A 224 2.23 -13.56 21.21
CA LEU A 224 1.34 -14.67 20.90
C LEU A 224 0.81 -15.35 22.16
N ILE A 225 1.65 -15.52 23.20
CA ILE A 225 1.23 -16.02 24.51
C ILE A 225 0.18 -15.11 25.14
N ALA A 226 0.35 -13.79 25.07
CA ALA A 226 -0.64 -12.84 25.55
C ALA A 226 -1.97 -12.96 24.76
N ALA A 227 -1.87 -13.11 23.43
CA ALA A 227 -3.01 -13.25 22.53
C ALA A 227 -3.78 -14.58 22.68
N LEU A 228 -3.27 -15.58 23.41
CA LEU A 228 -4.04 -16.76 23.82
C LEU A 228 -5.18 -16.42 24.79
N LYS A 229 -5.21 -15.20 25.34
CA LYS A 229 -6.27 -14.71 26.24
C LYS A 229 -7.19 -13.68 25.59
N ASP A 230 -7.07 -13.48 24.27
CA ASP A 230 -7.91 -12.52 23.54
C ASP A 230 -9.40 -12.89 23.65
N SER A 231 -10.29 -11.90 23.64
CA SER A 231 -11.73 -12.13 23.67
C SER A 231 -12.25 -12.83 22.42
N ASP A 232 -11.59 -12.63 21.26
CA ASP A 232 -11.94 -13.28 20.00
C ASP A 232 -11.28 -14.66 19.86
N SER A 233 -12.08 -15.71 19.71
CA SER A 233 -11.59 -17.09 19.59
C SER A 233 -10.74 -17.32 18.33
N ARG A 234 -10.95 -16.53 17.27
CA ARG A 234 -10.15 -16.61 16.03
C ARG A 234 -8.71 -16.18 16.31
N ILE A 235 -8.51 -15.16 17.14
CA ILE A 235 -7.18 -14.69 17.54
C ILE A 235 -6.50 -15.75 18.40
N ARG A 236 -7.18 -16.28 19.42
CA ARG A 236 -6.66 -17.37 20.26
C ARG A 236 -6.26 -18.59 19.43
N TYR A 237 -7.10 -18.99 18.48
CA TYR A 237 -6.85 -20.11 17.55
C TYR A 237 -5.56 -19.91 16.74
N TYR A 238 -5.42 -18.75 16.08
CA TYR A 238 -4.24 -18.49 15.25
C TYR A 238 -2.98 -18.29 16.08
N SER A 239 -3.10 -17.76 17.31
CA SER A 239 -1.98 -17.65 18.25
C SER A 239 -1.47 -19.03 18.67
N ALA A 240 -2.35 -19.95 19.06
CA ALA A 240 -1.98 -21.33 19.37
C ALA A 240 -1.30 -22.01 18.16
N LYS A 241 -1.88 -21.83 16.96
CA LYS A 241 -1.33 -22.39 15.71
C LYS A 241 0.05 -21.81 15.37
N ALA A 242 0.27 -20.52 15.60
CA ALA A 242 1.56 -19.86 15.36
C ALA A 242 2.64 -20.40 16.30
N LEU A 243 2.35 -20.46 17.60
CA LEU A 243 3.26 -21.03 18.62
C LEU A 243 3.65 -22.47 18.28
N GLY A 244 2.69 -23.29 17.85
CA GLY A 244 2.96 -24.65 17.37
C GLY A 244 3.81 -24.74 16.11
N LYS A 245 3.80 -23.73 15.24
CA LYS A 245 4.65 -23.68 14.04
C LYS A 245 6.03 -23.10 14.31
N ILE A 246 6.16 -22.21 15.29
CA ILE A 246 7.45 -21.72 15.78
C ILE A 246 8.25 -22.90 16.38
N GLY A 247 7.58 -23.82 17.08
CA GLY A 247 8.20 -25.06 17.53
C GLY A 247 9.05 -24.86 18.79
N ALA A 248 10.30 -25.34 18.80
CA ALA A 248 11.13 -25.40 20.01
C ALA A 248 11.35 -24.02 20.66
N GLU A 249 11.43 -22.95 19.86
CA GLU A 249 11.60 -21.57 20.35
C GLU A 249 10.35 -21.04 21.09
N ALA A 250 9.20 -21.71 20.98
CA ALA A 250 7.98 -21.37 21.71
C ALA A 250 7.82 -22.16 23.03
N ILE A 251 8.92 -22.63 23.65
CA ILE A 251 8.88 -23.45 24.86
C ILE A 251 8.13 -22.78 26.03
N GLU A 252 8.22 -21.46 26.16
CA GLU A 252 7.54 -20.68 27.19
C GLU A 252 6.01 -20.71 27.04
N ALA A 253 5.50 -21.11 25.87
CA ALA A 253 4.07 -21.21 25.61
C ALA A 253 3.43 -22.51 26.12
N ILE A 254 4.20 -23.48 26.63
CA ILE A 254 3.65 -24.78 27.05
C ILE A 254 2.53 -24.64 28.09
N GLU A 255 2.75 -23.91 29.18
CA GLU A 255 1.73 -23.74 30.23
C GLU A 255 0.53 -22.87 29.78
N PRO A 256 0.74 -21.75 29.06
CA PRO A 256 -0.36 -21.03 28.40
C PRO A 256 -1.20 -21.92 27.46
N LEU A 257 -0.57 -22.77 26.65
CA LEU A 257 -1.26 -23.70 25.74
C LEU A 257 -2.01 -24.79 26.50
N ARG A 258 -1.47 -25.31 27.60
CA ARG A 258 -2.19 -26.24 28.49
C ARG A 258 -3.46 -25.62 29.06
N THR A 259 -3.40 -24.34 29.42
CA THR A 259 -4.59 -23.60 29.85
C THR A 259 -5.61 -23.51 28.71
N ALA A 260 -5.15 -23.19 27.50
CA ALA A 260 -5.99 -23.08 26.30
C ALA A 260 -6.57 -24.42 25.78
N LEU A 261 -6.16 -25.58 26.32
CA LEU A 261 -6.83 -26.86 26.04
C LEU A 261 -8.29 -26.87 26.53
N LYS A 262 -8.61 -26.05 27.53
CA LYS A 262 -9.95 -25.93 28.14
C LYS A 262 -10.72 -24.72 27.61
N ASP A 263 -10.29 -24.15 26.48
CA ASP A 263 -10.96 -23.00 25.87
C ASP A 263 -12.42 -23.32 25.53
N SER A 264 -13.28 -22.29 25.58
CA SER A 264 -14.70 -22.43 25.24
C SER A 264 -14.95 -22.70 23.76
N ASP A 265 -14.03 -22.30 22.88
CA ASP A 265 -14.04 -22.67 21.46
C ASP A 265 -13.21 -23.95 21.25
N PRO A 266 -13.83 -25.08 20.86
CA PRO A 266 -13.13 -26.35 20.66
C PRO A 266 -11.95 -26.26 19.67
N LYS A 267 -12.03 -25.36 18.68
CA LYS A 267 -10.94 -25.20 17.69
C LYS A 267 -9.67 -24.70 18.35
N VAL A 268 -9.77 -23.89 19.41
CA VAL A 268 -8.62 -23.37 20.16
C VAL A 268 -7.98 -24.51 20.97
N GLY A 269 -8.79 -25.37 21.60
CA GLY A 269 -8.31 -26.57 22.29
C GLY A 269 -7.58 -27.54 21.36
N ASP A 270 -8.15 -27.79 20.17
CA ASP A 270 -7.52 -28.60 19.13
C ASP A 270 -6.20 -27.99 18.67
N ALA A 271 -6.19 -26.69 18.35
CA ALA A 271 -4.97 -25.99 17.93
C ALA A 271 -3.88 -26.03 19.01
N SER A 272 -4.26 -25.92 20.29
CA SER A 272 -3.34 -25.99 21.43
C SER A 272 -2.75 -27.39 21.61
N THR A 273 -3.56 -28.44 21.41
CA THR A 273 -3.08 -29.83 21.40
C THR A 273 -2.04 -30.05 20.31
N HIS A 274 -2.34 -29.61 19.08
CA HIS A 274 -1.41 -29.71 17.96
C HIS A 274 -0.12 -28.90 18.21
N ALA A 275 -0.23 -27.73 18.84
CA ALA A 275 0.91 -26.89 19.16
C ALA A 275 1.85 -27.57 20.18
N LEU A 276 1.30 -28.10 21.27
CA LEU A 276 2.07 -28.83 22.28
C LEU A 276 2.82 -30.03 21.68
N ASN A 277 2.16 -30.82 20.84
CA ASN A 277 2.78 -31.96 20.16
C ASN A 277 3.94 -31.53 19.24
N ARG A 278 3.80 -30.40 18.53
CA ARG A 278 4.86 -29.88 17.66
C ARG A 278 6.04 -29.33 18.44
N ILE A 279 5.80 -28.61 19.54
CA ILE A 279 6.85 -28.09 20.40
C ILE A 279 7.64 -29.26 21.02
N ASP A 280 6.96 -30.27 21.55
CA ASP A 280 7.62 -31.47 22.11
C ASP A 280 8.42 -32.24 21.05
N LYS A 281 7.85 -32.46 19.86
CA LYS A 281 8.57 -33.11 18.75
C LYS A 281 9.80 -32.31 18.33
N ALA A 282 9.68 -30.99 18.19
CA ALA A 282 10.80 -30.12 17.80
C ALA A 282 11.93 -30.17 18.84
N ARG A 283 11.60 -30.10 20.13
CA ARG A 283 12.56 -30.19 21.24
C ARG A 283 13.34 -31.49 21.29
N ARG A 284 12.75 -32.60 20.85
CA ARG A 284 13.42 -33.92 20.78
C ARG A 284 14.30 -34.10 19.55
N SER A 285 14.18 -33.20 18.57
CA SER A 285 14.85 -33.29 17.27
C SER A 285 16.08 -32.36 17.16
N THR A 286 16.29 -31.50 18.16
CA THR A 286 17.45 -30.61 18.37
C THR A 286 18.31 -31.12 19.50
#